data_AF-A0A9W7CLY4-F1
#
_entry.id   AF-A0A9W7CLY4-F1
#
_cell.length_a   1.000
_cell.length_b   1.000
_cell.length_c   1.000
_cell.angle_alpha   90.00
_cell.angle_beta   90.00
_cell.angle_gamma   90.00
#
_symmetry.space_group_name_H-M   'P 1'
#
loop_
_entity.id
_entity.type
_entity.pdbx_description
1 polymer ?
#
loop_
_entity_poly.entity_id
_entity_poly.type
_entity_poly.pdbx_seq_one_letter_code
_entity_poly.pdbx_strand_id
1 'polypeptide(L)'
;MLPHLQTLITSALVVFSFMFTTATASNTHPVVLVHGFSGWGREELLDFKYWGGLQGDFQEELRAQGYTVFTAVVGPFSSNWDRSCELYAQIKGGQVDYGVKHSAKHGHLRFGRNFTGLYPEWGEIS
;
A
#
# COMPACT_ATOMS: atom_id res chain seq x y z
N MET A 1 20.39 -27.27 -47.30
CA MET A 1 20.12 -27.45 -45.86
C MET A 1 20.06 -26.13 -45.07
N LEU A 2 20.84 -25.09 -45.42
CA LEU A 2 20.84 -23.79 -44.72
C LEU A 2 19.52 -22.95 -44.74
N PRO A 3 18.76 -22.82 -45.86
CA PRO A 3 17.64 -21.88 -45.91
C PRO A 3 16.45 -22.29 -45.04
N HIS A 4 16.15 -23.60 -44.94
CA HIS A 4 15.10 -24.11 -44.06
C HIS A 4 15.40 -23.89 -42.58
N LEU A 5 16.66 -24.00 -42.18
CA LEU A 5 17.10 -23.71 -40.81
C LEU A 5 16.92 -22.23 -40.47
N GLN A 6 17.23 -21.33 -41.41
CA GLN A 6 17.08 -19.90 -41.24
C GLN A 6 15.60 -19.49 -41.14
N THR A 7 14.72 -20.08 -41.97
CA THR A 7 13.27 -19.88 -41.88
C THR A 7 12.69 -20.41 -40.57
N LEU A 8 13.13 -21.58 -40.09
CA LEU A 8 12.70 -22.14 -38.80
C LEU A 8 13.11 -21.24 -37.62
N ILE A 9 14.33 -20.72 -37.63
CA ILE A 9 14.83 -19.82 -36.58
C ILE A 9 14.06 -18.49 -36.58
N THR A 10 13.80 -17.89 -37.74
CA THR A 10 13.00 -16.65 -37.83
C THR A 10 11.55 -16.90 -37.40
N SER A 11 10.95 -18.02 -37.79
CA SER A 11 9.60 -18.39 -37.36
C SER A 11 9.50 -18.57 -35.85
N ALA A 12 10.49 -19.24 -35.24
CA ALA A 12 10.54 -19.45 -33.79
C ALA A 12 10.72 -18.12 -33.02
N LEU A 13 11.54 -17.19 -33.51
CA LEU A 13 11.72 -15.86 -32.91
C LEU A 13 10.46 -14.98 -33.00
N VAL A 14 9.73 -15.03 -34.12
CA VAL A 14 8.44 -14.33 -34.26
C VAL A 14 7.42 -14.90 -33.29
N VAL A 15 7.27 -16.22 -33.19
CA VAL A 15 6.36 -16.86 -32.22
C VAL A 15 6.75 -16.54 -30.77
N PHE A 16 8.05 -16.50 -30.46
CA PHE A 16 8.55 -16.11 -29.13
C PHE A 16 8.22 -14.65 -28.78
N SER A 17 8.21 -13.77 -29.78
CA SER A 17 7.85 -12.35 -29.60
C SER A 17 6.36 -12.12 -29.30
N PHE A 18 5.49 -13.05 -29.69
CA PHE A 18 4.04 -13.00 -29.41
C PHE A 18 3.63 -13.62 -28.06
N MET A 19 4.55 -14.26 -27.33
CA MET A 19 4.25 -14.93 -26.04
C MET A 19 4.28 -14.01 -24.82
N PHE A 20 4.64 -12.73 -24.99
CA PHE A 20 4.69 -11.78 -23.89
C PHE A 20 3.51 -10.81 -23.95
N THR A 21 2.35 -11.24 -23.46
CA THR A 21 1.31 -10.29 -23.03
C THR A 21 1.82 -9.54 -21.80
N THR A 22 2.20 -8.29 -21.97
CA THR A 22 2.45 -7.38 -20.86
C THR A 22 1.11 -7.02 -20.22
N ALA A 23 0.90 -7.45 -18.98
CA ALA A 23 -0.21 -6.96 -18.18
C ALA A 23 0.06 -5.48 -17.86
N THR A 24 -0.84 -4.59 -18.29
CA THR A 24 -0.80 -3.17 -17.96
C THR A 24 -1.79 -2.89 -16.83
N ALA A 25 -1.42 -1.98 -15.91
CA ALA A 25 -2.35 -1.55 -14.87
C ALA A 25 -3.52 -0.78 -15.51
N SER A 26 -4.74 -1.05 -15.09
CA SER A 26 -5.94 -0.36 -15.58
C SER A 26 -6.19 0.98 -14.88
N ASN A 27 -5.40 1.32 -13.86
CA ASN A 27 -5.53 2.53 -13.06
C ASN A 27 -4.18 2.95 -12.46
N THR A 28 -4.16 4.15 -11.88
CA THR A 28 -2.99 4.73 -11.19
C THR A 28 -3.31 5.05 -9.73
N HIS A 29 -4.22 4.30 -9.09
CA HIS A 29 -4.58 4.54 -7.70
C HIS A 29 -3.38 4.31 -6.78
N PRO A 30 -3.22 5.10 -5.71
CA PRO A 30 -2.16 4.88 -4.75
C PRO A 30 -2.38 3.59 -3.95
N VAL A 31 -1.28 2.98 -3.51
CA VAL A 31 -1.28 1.85 -2.57
C VAL A 31 -1.04 2.39 -1.15
N VAL A 32 -1.88 1.99 -0.20
CA VAL A 32 -1.66 2.26 1.23
C VAL A 32 -1.39 0.95 1.95
N LEU A 33 -0.16 0.79 2.44
CA LEU A 33 0.27 -0.39 3.20
C LEU A 33 -0.18 -0.25 4.66
N VAL A 34 -0.86 -1.27 5.19
CA VAL A 34 -1.45 -1.26 6.55
C VAL A 34 -1.00 -2.51 7.31
N HIS A 35 -0.18 -2.33 8.34
CA HIS A 35 0.37 -3.45 9.11
C HIS A 35 -0.69 -4.20 9.93
N GLY A 36 -0.37 -5.44 10.34
CA GLY A 36 -1.22 -6.29 11.16
C GLY A 36 -1.10 -6.05 12.67
N PHE A 37 -1.34 -7.11 13.44
CA PHE A 37 -1.06 -7.17 14.88
C PHE A 37 0.46 -7.02 15.14
N SER A 38 0.83 -6.25 16.17
CA SER A 38 2.23 -6.01 16.54
C SER A 38 3.10 -5.38 15.43
N GLY A 39 2.49 -4.65 14.49
CA GLY A 39 3.23 -3.85 13.49
C GLY A 39 3.62 -2.47 14.02
N TRP A 40 4.44 -1.75 13.26
CA TRP A 40 5.04 -0.47 13.65
C TRP A 40 5.23 0.45 12.44
N GLY A 41 5.43 1.74 12.72
CA GLY A 41 5.66 2.79 11.74
C GLY A 41 7.07 2.80 11.13
N ARG A 42 7.26 3.65 10.11
CA ARG A 42 8.50 3.67 9.33
C ARG A 42 9.71 4.18 10.11
N GLU A 43 9.51 5.12 11.03
CA GLU A 43 10.55 5.69 11.89
C GLU A 43 10.68 4.95 13.25
N GLU A 44 9.91 3.87 13.45
CA GLU A 44 9.98 3.04 14.65
C GLU A 44 11.03 1.92 14.50
N LEU A 45 11.40 1.28 15.62
CA LEU A 45 12.38 0.19 15.68
C LEU A 45 13.72 0.49 14.98
N LEU A 46 14.30 1.67 15.23
CA LEU A 46 15.58 2.09 14.63
C LEU A 46 15.54 2.02 13.08
N ASP A 47 14.45 2.51 12.50
CA ASP A 47 14.20 2.51 11.06
C ASP A 47 14.09 1.12 10.42
N PHE A 48 13.91 0.05 11.21
CA PHE A 48 13.62 -1.28 10.67
C PHE A 48 12.21 -1.33 10.08
N LYS A 49 12.07 -1.63 8.79
CA LYS A 49 10.78 -1.49 8.08
C LYS A 49 9.90 -2.72 8.28
N TYR A 50 8.66 -2.54 8.73
CA TYR A 50 7.67 -3.62 8.77
C TYR A 50 7.43 -4.20 7.36
N TRP A 51 7.28 -3.32 6.37
CA TRP A 51 7.14 -3.66 4.96
C TRP A 51 8.50 -3.75 4.27
N GLY A 52 9.15 -4.90 4.44
CA GLY A 52 10.41 -5.23 3.77
C GLY A 52 11.40 -5.94 4.69
N GLY A 53 11.40 -5.62 5.99
CA GLY A 53 12.22 -6.28 6.99
C GLY A 53 13.69 -6.37 6.56
N LEU A 54 14.21 -7.59 6.49
CA LEU A 54 15.59 -7.84 6.03
C LEU A 54 15.78 -7.71 4.51
N GLN A 55 14.70 -7.71 3.72
CA GLN A 55 14.76 -7.59 2.26
C GLN A 55 14.91 -6.14 1.79
N GLY A 56 14.54 -5.14 2.61
CA GLY A 56 14.66 -3.73 2.23
C GLY A 56 13.46 -2.89 2.67
N ASP A 57 13.08 -1.93 1.82
CA ASP A 57 11.98 -1.00 2.06
C ASP A 57 11.02 -1.05 0.87
N PHE A 58 9.99 -1.90 0.98
CA PHE A 58 9.07 -2.15 -0.12
C PHE A 58 8.30 -0.89 -0.56
N GLN A 59 8.07 0.08 0.34
CA GLN A 59 7.44 1.34 -0.07
C GLN A 59 8.33 2.08 -1.06
N GLU A 60 9.61 2.25 -0.73
CA GLU A 60 10.54 3.01 -1.59
C GLU A 60 10.93 2.23 -2.85
N GLU A 61 11.02 0.90 -2.78
CA GLU A 61 11.23 0.05 -3.95
C GLU A 61 10.07 0.13 -4.95
N LEU A 62 8.82 0.13 -4.48
CA LEU A 62 7.64 0.32 -5.34
C LEU A 62 7.57 1.75 -5.88
N ARG A 63 7.92 2.76 -5.08
CA ARG A 63 8.02 4.15 -5.56
C ARG A 63 9.05 4.31 -6.66
N ALA A 64 10.21 3.67 -6.54
CA ALA A 64 11.24 3.67 -7.58
C ALA A 64 10.77 3.04 -8.91
N GLN A 65 9.76 2.17 -8.86
CA GLN A 65 9.11 1.57 -10.04
C GLN A 65 7.96 2.43 -10.61
N GLY A 66 7.68 3.59 -10.02
CA GLY A 66 6.66 4.54 -10.49
C GLY A 66 5.28 4.40 -9.83
N TYR A 67 5.14 3.55 -8.80
CA TYR A 67 3.88 3.45 -8.05
C TYR A 67 3.80 4.52 -6.96
N THR A 68 2.62 5.13 -6.77
CA THR A 68 2.38 5.97 -5.58
C THR A 68 2.06 5.06 -4.39
N VAL A 69 2.94 5.02 -3.39
CA VAL A 69 2.79 4.14 -2.23
C VAL A 69 2.93 4.93 -0.92
N PHE A 70 2.08 4.63 0.05
CA PHE A 70 2.12 5.16 1.41
C PHE A 70 2.12 4.02 2.44
N THR A 71 2.57 4.30 3.66
CA THR A 71 2.46 3.39 4.80
C THR A 71 1.65 4.09 5.88
N ALA A 72 0.55 3.46 6.32
CA ALA A 72 -0.24 3.91 7.46
C ALA A 72 0.15 3.14 8.73
N VAL A 73 0.02 3.78 9.88
CA VAL A 73 0.46 3.25 11.19
C VAL A 73 -0.71 3.28 12.17
N VAL A 74 -1.32 2.14 12.42
CA VAL A 74 -2.48 2.00 13.33
C VAL A 74 -2.06 1.34 14.64
N GLY A 75 -2.94 1.33 15.64
CA GLY A 75 -2.67 0.69 16.92
C GLY A 75 -2.33 -0.81 16.75
N PRO A 76 -1.14 -1.26 17.18
CA PRO A 76 -0.71 -2.67 17.02
C PRO A 76 -1.56 -3.65 17.82
N PHE A 77 -2.19 -3.16 18.89
CA PHE A 77 -3.01 -3.93 19.84
C PHE A 77 -4.43 -3.37 19.99
N SER A 78 -4.78 -2.35 19.19
CA SER A 78 -6.12 -1.74 19.20
C SER A 78 -7.13 -2.65 18.51
N SER A 79 -8.42 -2.43 18.79
CA SER A 79 -9.50 -3.14 18.11
C SER A 79 -9.48 -2.84 16.60
N ASN A 80 -10.07 -3.71 15.78
CA ASN A 80 -10.23 -3.40 14.34
C ASN A 80 -11.07 -2.14 14.13
N TRP A 81 -12.05 -1.86 14.99
CA TRP A 81 -12.84 -0.63 14.96
C TRP A 81 -11.94 0.60 15.11
N ASP A 82 -11.13 0.63 16.16
CA ASP A 82 -10.24 1.76 16.43
C ASP A 82 -9.19 1.91 15.33
N ARG A 83 -8.61 0.80 14.88
CA ARG A 83 -7.64 0.79 13.77
C ARG A 83 -8.26 1.33 12.48
N SER A 84 -9.53 1.04 12.19
CA SER A 84 -10.22 1.60 11.02
C SER A 84 -10.47 3.11 11.16
N CYS A 85 -10.85 3.60 12.33
CA CYS A 85 -10.98 5.04 12.59
C CYS A 85 -9.63 5.76 12.44
N GLU A 86 -8.56 5.16 12.98
CA GLU A 86 -7.19 5.67 12.86
C GLU A 86 -6.70 5.70 11.41
N LEU A 87 -6.96 4.63 10.66
CA LEU A 87 -6.60 4.51 9.25
C LEU A 87 -7.35 5.54 8.41
N TYR A 88 -8.65 5.73 8.63
CA TYR A 88 -9.44 6.71 7.92
C TYR A 88 -8.85 8.13 8.08
N ALA A 89 -8.61 8.54 9.33
CA ALA A 89 -8.05 9.87 9.61
C ALA A 89 -6.62 10.01 9.07
N GLN A 90 -5.81 8.94 9.08
CA GLN A 90 -4.47 8.97 8.48
C GLN A 90 -4.50 9.11 6.97
N ILE A 91 -5.43 8.45 6.27
CA ILE A 91 -5.53 8.55 4.81
C ILE A 91 -6.09 9.93 4.43
N LYS A 92 -7.29 10.27 4.91
CA LYS A 92 -8.01 11.48 4.49
C LYS A 92 -7.50 12.76 5.15
N GLY A 93 -6.88 12.65 6.32
CA GLY A 93 -6.57 13.77 7.20
C GLY A 93 -7.70 14.06 8.19
N GLY A 94 -7.36 14.80 9.25
CA GLY A 94 -8.27 15.15 10.35
C GLY A 94 -8.02 14.36 11.63
N GLN A 95 -8.89 14.61 12.61
CA GLN A 95 -8.80 13.99 13.94
C GLN A 95 -9.53 12.65 13.95
N VAL A 96 -8.89 11.64 14.52
CA VAL A 96 -9.53 10.33 14.74
C VAL A 96 -10.77 10.52 15.62
N ASP A 97 -11.93 10.09 15.13
CA ASP A 97 -13.17 9.97 15.91
C ASP A 97 -13.54 8.49 16.00
N TYR A 98 -13.34 7.90 17.17
CA TYR A 98 -13.69 6.51 17.48
C TYR A 98 -15.22 6.30 17.61
N GLY A 99 -16.00 7.38 17.66
CA GLY A 99 -17.46 7.37 17.73
C GLY A 99 -17.99 7.37 19.16
N VAL A 100 -18.89 8.33 19.46
CA VAL A 100 -19.41 8.56 20.82
C VAL A 100 -19.96 7.31 21.52
N LYS A 101 -20.72 6.46 20.79
CA LYS A 101 -21.30 5.23 21.37
C LYS A 101 -20.25 4.16 21.63
N HIS A 102 -19.30 4.00 20.71
CA HIS A 102 -18.24 3.00 20.83
C HIS A 102 -17.34 3.31 22.02
N SER A 103 -16.86 4.55 22.09
CA SER A 103 -15.99 5.04 23.17
C SER A 103 -16.66 4.96 24.54
N ALA A 104 -17.94 5.34 24.65
CA ALA A 104 -18.69 5.20 25.90
C ALA A 104 -18.87 3.73 26.32
N LYS A 105 -19.14 2.82 25.36
CA LYS A 105 -19.32 1.39 25.62
C LYS A 105 -18.03 0.71 26.08
N HIS A 106 -16.89 1.09 25.50
CA HIS A 106 -15.60 0.44 25.72
C HIS A 106 -14.67 1.21 26.68
N GLY A 107 -15.11 2.36 27.20
CA GLY A 107 -14.43 3.07 28.28
C GLY A 107 -13.14 3.77 27.86
N HIS A 108 -13.08 4.33 26.65
CA HIS A 108 -11.92 5.11 26.17
C HIS A 108 -12.34 6.45 25.58
N LEU A 109 -11.35 7.28 25.23
CA LEU A 109 -11.57 8.60 24.63
C LEU A 109 -12.24 8.46 23.26
N ARG A 110 -13.14 9.41 22.94
CA ARG A 110 -13.76 9.51 21.61
C ARG A 110 -12.80 9.99 20.54
N PHE A 111 -11.94 10.94 20.88
CA PHE A 111 -11.03 11.55 19.92
C PHE A 111 -9.60 11.09 20.14
N GLY A 112 -8.92 10.76 19.05
CA GLY A 112 -7.51 10.37 19.02
C GLY A 112 -6.61 11.46 18.45
N ARG A 113 -5.53 11.01 17.79
CA ARG A 113 -4.53 11.87 17.14
C ARG A 113 -5.14 12.64 15.95
N ASN A 114 -4.49 13.74 15.58
CA ASN A 114 -4.83 14.53 14.40
C ASN A 114 -3.76 14.33 13.32
N PHE A 115 -4.19 14.15 12.07
CA PHE A 115 -3.31 13.85 10.94
C PHE A 115 -3.50 14.87 9.81
N THR A 116 -2.43 15.18 9.10
CA THR A 116 -2.48 16.00 7.88
C THR A 116 -3.15 15.28 6.71
N GLY A 117 -3.13 13.94 6.72
CA GLY A 117 -3.61 13.08 5.64
C GLY A 117 -2.48 12.64 4.71
N LEU A 118 -2.43 11.34 4.41
CA LEU A 118 -1.51 10.76 3.42
C LEU A 118 -2.00 11.03 1.99
N TYR A 119 -3.32 11.05 1.80
CA TYR A 119 -3.97 11.26 0.51
C TYR A 119 -5.30 12.03 0.70
N PRO A 120 -5.26 13.34 0.99
CA PRO A 120 -6.45 14.14 1.29
C PRO A 120 -7.49 14.20 0.17
N GLU A 121 -7.09 13.97 -1.08
CA GLU A 121 -7.97 13.89 -2.25
C GLU A 121 -8.73 12.55 -2.35
N TRP A 122 -8.52 11.61 -1.41
CA TRP A 122 -9.24 10.34 -1.42
C TRP A 122 -10.77 10.53 -1.43
N GLY A 123 -11.43 9.93 -2.41
CA GLY A 123 -12.89 9.97 -2.56
C GLY A 123 -13.44 11.22 -3.25
N GLU A 124 -12.58 12.17 -3.62
CA GLU A 124 -12.98 13.28 -4.48
C GLU A 124 -13.17 12.79 -5.93
N ILE A 125 -14.11 13.39 -6.66
CA ILE A 125 -14.34 13.09 -8.07
C ILE A 125 -13.35 13.91 -8.89
N SER A 126 -12.51 13.21 -9.65
CA SER A 126 -11.59 13.79 -10.64
C SER A 126 -12.31 14.32 -11.87
#